data_AF-A0A7C3XVP9-F1
#
_entry.id   AF-A0A7C3XVP9-F1
#
_cell.length_a   1.000
_cell.length_b   1.000
_cell.length_c   1.000
_cell.angle_alpha   90.00
_cell.angle_beta   90.00
_cell.angle_gamma   90.00
#
_symmetry.space_group_name_H-M   'P 1'
#
loop_
_entity.id
_entity.type
_entity.pdbx_description
1 polymer ?
#
loop_
_entity_poly.entity_id
_entity_poly.type
_entity_poly.pdbx_seq_one_letter_code
_entity_poly.pdbx_strand_id
1 'polypeptide(L)'
;MPKGYYKIVIIGAGPAGLFAANELAENGIDDVLVIERGKDVGKRKCPVKQYTKCMKCKPCNILCGVGGAGCLSDGKLNLRADIGGNLNEFCQNAEELIKKVDEKFLKHGAPKKLYGKNLKDLEKISS
;
A
#
# COMPACT_ATOMS: atom_id res chain seq x y z
N MET A 1 -2.61 31.17 -9.21
CA MET A 1 -3.67 30.42 -8.51
C MET A 1 -3.90 31.08 -7.16
N PRO A 2 -5.16 31.23 -6.71
CA PRO A 2 -5.44 31.85 -5.42
C PRO A 2 -4.79 31.00 -4.30
N LYS A 3 -4.10 31.67 -3.37
CA LYS A 3 -3.49 31.03 -2.20
C LYS A 3 -4.59 30.36 -1.36
N GLY A 4 -4.52 29.04 -1.19
CA GLY A 4 -5.38 28.31 -0.25
C GLY A 4 -5.94 26.96 -0.74
N TYR A 5 -5.73 26.56 -1.99
CA TYR A 5 -6.20 25.29 -2.52
C TYR A 5 -5.05 24.43 -3.03
N TYR A 6 -5.09 23.13 -2.72
CA TYR A 6 -4.17 22.14 -3.28
C TYR A 6 -4.63 21.71 -4.67
N LYS A 7 -3.69 21.59 -5.62
CA LYS A 7 -3.96 21.06 -6.97
C LYS A 7 -4.46 19.62 -6.96
N ILE A 8 -3.89 18.79 -6.09
CA ILE A 8 -4.21 17.37 -6.01
C ILE A 8 -4.56 17.01 -4.57
N VAL A 9 -5.68 16.32 -4.38
CA VAL A 9 -6.10 15.79 -3.08
C VAL A 9 -6.21 14.28 -3.18
N ILE A 10 -5.46 13.58 -2.34
CA ILE A 10 -5.46 12.12 -2.23
C ILE A 10 -6.18 11.74 -0.94
N ILE A 11 -7.24 10.95 -1.07
CA ILE A 11 -8.03 10.48 0.07
C ILE A 11 -7.64 9.03 0.38
N GLY A 12 -7.00 8.84 1.53
CA GLY A 12 -6.50 7.57 2.04
C GLY A 12 -4.98 7.49 1.98
N ALA A 13 -4.34 7.32 3.15
CA ALA A 13 -2.89 7.14 3.26
C ALA A 13 -2.50 5.65 3.28
N GLY A 14 -3.15 4.84 2.44
CA GLY A 14 -2.74 3.46 2.17
C GLY A 14 -1.61 3.37 1.15
N PRO A 15 -1.13 2.16 0.79
CA PRO A 15 -0.06 2.00 -0.19
C PRO A 15 -0.34 2.72 -1.52
N ALA A 16 -1.56 2.60 -2.06
CA ALA A 16 -1.94 3.27 -3.30
C ALA A 16 -1.84 4.81 -3.20
N GLY A 17 -2.39 5.40 -2.13
CA GLY A 17 -2.36 6.85 -1.95
C GLY A 17 -0.95 7.39 -1.65
N LEU A 18 -0.17 6.66 -0.86
CA LEU A 18 1.21 7.03 -0.55
C LEU A 18 2.12 6.91 -1.78
N PHE A 19 1.97 5.87 -2.61
CA PHE A 19 2.73 5.77 -3.85
C PHE A 19 2.28 6.79 -4.89
N ALA A 20 0.99 7.10 -5.00
CA ALA A 20 0.51 8.17 -5.86
C ALA A 20 1.14 9.52 -5.45
N ALA A 21 1.13 9.84 -4.15
CA ALA A 21 1.79 11.04 -3.64
C ALA A 21 3.31 11.05 -3.90
N ASN A 22 3.97 9.91 -3.70
CA ASN A 22 5.40 9.78 -3.96
C ASN A 22 5.74 9.96 -5.44
N GLU A 23 4.97 9.35 -6.35
CA GLU A 23 5.17 9.47 -7.80
C GLU A 23 4.99 10.92 -8.25
N LEU A 24 3.96 11.61 -7.76
CA LEU A 24 3.75 13.03 -8.03
C LEU A 24 4.95 13.87 -7.55
N ALA A 25 5.43 13.62 -6.33
CA ALA A 25 6.58 14.32 -5.78
C ALA A 25 7.88 14.07 -6.58
N GLU A 26 8.13 12.83 -7.02
CA GLU A 26 9.29 12.49 -7.87
C GLU A 26 9.22 13.15 -9.25
N ASN A 27 8.02 13.48 -9.73
CA ASN A 27 7.79 14.24 -10.97
C ASN A 27 7.68 15.76 -10.75
N GLY A 28 8.08 16.26 -9.57
CA GLY A 28 8.12 17.70 -9.26
C GLY A 28 6.76 18.34 -8.98
N ILE A 29 5.73 17.54 -8.66
CA ILE A 29 4.41 18.01 -8.26
C ILE A 29 4.29 17.92 -6.74
N ASP A 30 4.48 19.04 -6.06
CA ASP A 30 4.53 19.15 -4.59
C ASP A 30 3.25 19.73 -3.96
N ASP A 31 2.37 20.32 -4.75
CA ASP A 31 1.07 20.86 -4.32
C ASP A 31 0.01 19.76 -4.14
N VAL A 32 0.30 18.82 -3.24
CA VAL A 32 -0.47 17.60 -2.99
C VAL A 32 -0.86 17.51 -1.52
N LEU A 33 -2.15 17.32 -1.25
CA LEU A 33 -2.67 17.03 0.09
C LEU A 33 -3.09 15.56 0.21
N VAL A 34 -2.52 14.83 1.16
CA VAL A 34 -2.95 13.47 1.51
C VAL A 34 -3.77 13.52 2.80
N ILE A 35 -5.00 13.00 2.77
CA ILE A 35 -5.91 12.97 3.92
C ILE A 35 -6.18 11.53 4.33
N GLU A 36 -6.04 11.21 5.61
CA GLU A 36 -6.38 9.90 6.16
C GLU A 36 -7.33 10.05 7.36
N ARG A 37 -8.40 9.27 7.36
CA ARG A 37 -9.40 9.31 8.44
C ARG A 37 -8.89 8.67 9.74
N GLY A 38 -7.99 7.70 9.63
CA GLY A 38 -7.44 6.97 10.76
C GLY A 38 -6.26 7.68 11.43
N LYS A 39 -5.49 6.91 12.17
CA LYS A 39 -4.38 7.42 12.99
C LYS A 39 -3.03 7.26 12.29
N ASP A 40 -2.08 8.07 12.72
CA ASP A 40 -0.66 7.88 12.40
C ASP A 40 -0.14 6.53 12.94
N VAL A 41 0.87 5.96 12.27
CA VAL A 41 1.34 4.57 12.44
C VAL A 41 1.64 4.21 13.89
N GLY A 42 2.35 5.07 14.63
CA GLY A 42 2.69 4.82 16.05
C GLY A 42 1.48 4.83 16.99
N LYS A 43 0.38 5.46 16.56
CA LYS A 43 -0.89 5.57 17.32
C LYS A 43 -1.93 4.53 16.87
N ARG A 44 -1.63 3.70 15.86
CA ARG A 44 -2.51 2.62 15.37
C ARG A 44 -2.42 1.39 16.27
N LYS A 45 -3.16 1.40 17.37
CA LYS A 45 -3.28 0.26 18.29
C LYS A 45 -4.70 -0.30 18.27
N CYS A 46 -4.88 -1.49 17.68
CA CYS A 46 -6.16 -2.17 17.72
C CYS A 46 -6.42 -2.70 19.15
N PRO A 47 -7.55 -2.32 19.79
CA PRO A 47 -7.84 -2.77 21.15
C PRO A 47 -8.09 -4.28 21.22
N VAL A 48 -8.33 -4.97 20.10
CA VAL A 48 -8.54 -6.43 20.07
C VAL A 48 -7.40 -7.22 20.73
N LYS A 49 -6.19 -6.65 20.84
CA LYS A 49 -5.08 -7.29 21.57
C LYS A 49 -5.33 -7.41 23.09
N GLN A 50 -6.26 -6.65 23.63
CA GLN A 50 -6.61 -6.60 25.06
C GLN A 50 -7.95 -7.28 25.37
N TYR A 51 -8.71 -7.69 24.35
CA TYR A 51 -10.05 -8.23 24.50
C TYR A 51 -10.21 -9.49 23.65
N THR A 52 -11.13 -10.37 24.03
CA THR A 52 -11.40 -11.61 23.29
C THR A 52 -12.20 -11.40 22.01
N LYS A 53 -12.73 -10.20 21.78
CA LYS A 53 -13.59 -9.86 20.63
C LYS A 53 -13.26 -8.50 20.04
N CYS A 54 -13.60 -8.31 18.76
CA CYS A 54 -13.43 -7.03 18.07
C CYS A 54 -14.32 -5.95 18.71
N MET A 55 -13.71 -4.87 19.21
CA MET A 55 -14.40 -3.74 19.85
C MET A 55 -14.98 -2.72 18.87
N LYS A 56 -14.91 -2.99 17.54
CA LYS A 56 -15.43 -2.11 16.48
C LYS A 56 -15.03 -0.64 16.65
N CYS A 57 -13.74 -0.39 16.92
CA CYS A 57 -13.20 0.97 16.99
C CYS A 57 -13.56 1.80 15.74
N LYS A 58 -13.87 3.09 15.94
CA LYS A 58 -14.30 4.01 14.88
C LYS A 58 -13.35 5.22 14.81
N PRO A 59 -12.62 5.41 13.70
CA PRO A 59 -12.43 4.47 12.60
C PRO A 59 -11.66 3.20 13.04
N CYS A 60 -11.74 2.13 12.25
CA CYS A 60 -11.09 0.87 12.59
C CYS A 60 -9.56 0.99 12.50
N ASN A 61 -8.83 0.75 13.59
CA ASN A 61 -7.35 0.87 13.60
C ASN A 61 -6.64 -0.15 12.68
N ILE A 62 -7.30 -1.27 12.34
CA ILE A 62 -6.78 -2.25 11.38
C ILE A 62 -6.96 -1.76 9.95
N LEU A 63 -8.13 -1.24 9.61
CA LEU A 63 -8.47 -0.89 8.24
C LEU A 63 -8.12 0.57 7.86
N CYS A 64 -7.87 1.43 8.85
CA CYS A 64 -7.71 2.87 8.66
C CYS A 64 -6.49 3.39 9.41
N GLY A 65 -5.89 4.44 8.85
CA GLY A 65 -4.66 5.05 9.33
C GLY A 65 -3.53 4.97 8.29
N VAL A 66 -2.42 5.61 8.62
CA VAL A 66 -1.23 5.66 7.74
C VAL A 66 -0.74 4.23 7.47
N GLY A 67 -0.56 3.90 6.19
CA GLY A 67 -0.25 2.57 5.68
C GLY A 67 -1.49 1.67 5.41
N GLY A 68 -2.70 2.18 5.63
CA GLY A 68 -3.96 1.49 5.30
C GLY A 68 -4.10 0.11 5.96
N ALA A 69 -4.84 -0.80 5.34
CA ALA A 69 -5.03 -2.16 5.84
C ALA A 69 -3.73 -3.00 5.83
N GLY A 70 -2.82 -2.73 4.89
CA GLY A 70 -1.57 -3.49 4.74
C GLY A 70 -0.57 -3.29 5.88
N CYS A 71 -0.61 -2.16 6.58
CA CYS A 71 0.33 -1.88 7.68
C CYS A 71 0.23 -2.85 8.86
N LEU A 72 -0.95 -3.44 9.11
CA LEU A 72 -1.17 -4.40 10.19
C LEU A 72 -1.44 -5.82 9.66
N SER A 73 -0.94 -6.13 8.46
CA SER A 73 -0.89 -7.49 7.90
C SER A 73 0.49 -8.13 8.12
N ASP A 74 0.71 -9.31 7.55
CA ASP A 74 2.02 -9.96 7.48
C ASP A 74 2.93 -9.35 6.40
N GLY A 75 2.48 -8.29 5.71
CA GLY A 75 3.27 -7.52 4.76
C GLY A 75 3.60 -8.23 3.46
N LYS A 76 2.94 -9.35 3.13
CA LYS A 76 3.23 -10.08 1.89
C LYS A 76 2.61 -9.38 0.68
N LEU A 77 3.42 -9.21 -0.36
CA LEU A 77 3.00 -8.72 -1.66
C LEU A 77 2.80 -9.90 -2.61
N ASN A 78 1.69 -9.90 -3.34
CA ASN A 78 1.45 -10.86 -4.40
C ASN A 78 2.12 -10.34 -5.67
N LEU A 79 3.10 -11.07 -6.17
CA LEU A 79 3.85 -10.71 -7.39
C LEU A 79 3.26 -11.37 -8.64
N ARG A 80 1.95 -11.61 -8.64
CA ARG A 80 1.22 -12.26 -9.74
C ARG A 80 -0.07 -11.52 -10.04
N ALA A 81 -0.38 -11.37 -11.32
CA ALA A 81 -1.55 -10.63 -11.80
C ALA A 81 -2.89 -11.34 -11.54
N ASP A 82 -2.88 -12.64 -11.26
CA ASP A 82 -4.07 -13.48 -11.13
C ASP A 82 -4.52 -13.75 -9.67
N ILE A 83 -3.88 -13.10 -8.68
CA ILE A 83 -4.23 -13.23 -7.27
C ILE A 83 -5.09 -12.05 -6.81
N GLY A 84 -6.26 -12.34 -6.23
CA GLY A 84 -7.20 -11.33 -5.75
C GLY A 84 -8.09 -10.74 -6.86
N GLY A 85 -8.09 -11.36 -8.03
CA GLY A 85 -8.67 -10.89 -9.29
C GLY A 85 -7.67 -11.10 -10.42
N ASN A 86 -8.08 -10.85 -11.67
CA ASN A 86 -7.16 -10.88 -12.81
C ASN A 86 -6.85 -9.45 -13.26
N LEU A 87 -5.69 -8.94 -12.88
CA LEU A 87 -5.26 -7.58 -13.19
C LEU A 87 -5.16 -7.33 -14.71
N ASN A 88 -4.90 -8.39 -15.50
CA ASN A 88 -4.86 -8.30 -16.97
C ASN A 88 -6.21 -7.92 -17.60
N GLU A 89 -7.32 -8.05 -16.87
CA GLU A 89 -8.64 -7.58 -17.32
C GLU A 89 -8.76 -6.04 -17.24
N PHE A 90 -7.90 -5.39 -16.46
CA PHE A 90 -7.96 -3.95 -16.20
C PHE A 90 -6.81 -3.16 -16.86
N CYS A 91 -5.68 -3.81 -17.16
CA CYS A 91 -4.55 -3.17 -17.81
C CYS A 91 -3.73 -4.17 -18.66
N GLN A 92 -3.11 -3.67 -19.73
CA GLN A 92 -2.32 -4.50 -20.66
C GLN A 92 -0.90 -4.82 -20.16
N ASN A 93 -0.44 -4.17 -19.09
CA ASN A 93 0.94 -4.27 -18.59
C ASN A 93 0.99 -4.61 -17.09
N ALA A 94 0.16 -5.56 -16.66
CA ALA A 94 0.01 -5.94 -15.26
C ALA A 94 1.34 -6.36 -14.61
N GLU A 95 2.14 -7.17 -15.31
CA GLU A 95 3.42 -7.67 -14.81
C GLU A 95 4.43 -6.53 -14.59
N GLU A 96 4.47 -5.56 -15.51
CA GLU A 96 5.34 -4.39 -15.39
C GLU A 96 4.92 -3.51 -14.21
N LEU A 97 3.62 -3.29 -14.01
CA LEU A 97 3.09 -2.53 -12.89
C LEU A 97 3.37 -3.21 -11.55
N ILE A 98 3.21 -4.54 -11.47
CA ILE A 98 3.55 -5.32 -10.28
C ILE A 98 5.03 -5.18 -9.96
N LYS A 99 5.91 -5.31 -10.97
CA LYS A 99 7.35 -5.16 -10.79
C LYS A 99 7.72 -3.76 -10.29
N LYS A 100 7.14 -2.71 -10.86
CA LYS A 100 7.34 -1.32 -10.40
C LYS A 100 6.95 -1.13 -8.93
N VAL A 101 5.81 -1.70 -8.53
CA VAL A 101 5.36 -1.64 -7.13
C VAL A 101 6.33 -2.39 -6.20
N ASP A 102 6.77 -3.59 -6.58
CA ASP A 102 7.74 -4.37 -5.81
C ASP A 102 9.07 -3.63 -5.63
N GLU A 103 9.64 -3.12 -6.72
CA GLU A 103 10.87 -2.31 -6.71
C GLU A 103 10.75 -1.10 -5.77
N LYS A 104 9.57 -0.46 -5.75
CA LYS A 104 9.30 0.66 -4.85
C LYS A 104 9.31 0.23 -3.38
N PHE A 105 8.63 -0.86 -3.05
CA PHE A 105 8.66 -1.40 -1.69
C PHE A 105 10.08 -1.79 -1.26
N LEU A 106 10.85 -2.43 -2.13
CA LEU A 106 12.25 -2.78 -1.87
C LEU A 106 13.11 -1.53 -1.64
N LYS A 107 12.95 -0.48 -2.46
CA LYS A 107 13.62 0.83 -2.28
C LYS A 107 13.36 1.43 -0.90
N HIS A 108 12.16 1.24 -0.36
CA HIS A 108 11.75 1.74 0.96
C HIS A 108 11.94 0.72 2.11
N GLY A 109 12.71 -0.34 1.89
CA GLY A 109 13.18 -1.24 2.95
C GLY A 109 12.37 -2.53 3.14
N ALA A 110 11.50 -2.90 2.21
CA ALA A 110 10.86 -4.22 2.24
C ALA A 110 11.90 -5.35 2.10
N PRO A 111 11.69 -6.50 2.74
CA PRO A 111 12.62 -7.62 2.66
C PRO A 111 12.57 -8.26 1.27
N LYS A 112 13.74 -8.65 0.73
CA LYS A 112 13.88 -9.38 -0.55
C LYS A 112 13.42 -10.85 -0.48
N LYS A 113 12.77 -11.27 0.61
CA LYS A 113 12.43 -12.67 0.86
C LYS A 113 11.19 -13.04 0.05
N LEU A 114 11.36 -13.98 -0.88
CA LEU A 114 10.27 -14.54 -1.66
C LEU A 114 9.62 -15.73 -0.93
N TYR A 115 8.31 -15.88 -1.13
CA TYR A 115 7.51 -16.99 -0.59
C TYR A 115 6.79 -17.67 -1.75
N GLY A 116 6.94 -18.99 -1.88
CA GLY A 116 6.34 -19.76 -2.97
C GLY A 116 6.32 -21.25 -2.65
N LYS A 117 5.38 -21.99 -3.24
CA LYS A 117 5.28 -23.45 -3.06
C LYS A 117 6.24 -24.22 -3.96
N ASN A 118 6.62 -23.65 -5.11
CA ASN A 118 7.50 -24.28 -6.11
C ASN A 118 8.75 -23.43 -6.35
N LEU A 119 9.92 -24.06 -6.40
CA LEU A 119 11.21 -23.42 -6.71
C LEU A 119 11.20 -22.76 -8.10
N LYS A 120 10.61 -23.41 -9.10
CA LYS A 120 10.50 -22.87 -10.48
C LYS A 120 9.71 -21.56 -10.56
N ASP A 121 8.73 -21.38 -9.69
CA ASP A 121 7.92 -20.16 -9.66
C ASP A 121 8.66 -19.02 -8.94
N LEU A 122 9.53 -19.37 -7.98
CA LEU A 122 10.42 -18.42 -7.31
C LEU A 122 11.52 -17.92 -8.26
N GLU A 123 12.12 -18.81 -9.05
CA GLU A 123 13.18 -18.48 -10.01
C GLU A 123 12.71 -17.47 -11.08
N LYS A 124 11.46 -17.60 -11.56
CA LYS A 124 10.86 -16.66 -12.52
C LYS A 124 10.68 -15.25 -11.98
N ILE A 125 10.50 -15.11 -10.66
CA ILE A 125 10.29 -13.82 -10.00
C ILE A 125 11.62 -13.21 -9.56
N SER A 126 12.64 -14.03 -9.27
CA SER A 126 13.98 -13.58 -8.88
C SER A 126 14.89 -13.16 -10.05
N SER A 127 14.41 -13.26 -11.29
CA SER A 127 15.13 -12.92 -12.53
C SER A 127 14.84 -11.49 -12.98
#